data_AF-A0A7S3AFE5-F1
#
_entry.id   AF-A0A7S3AFE5-F1
#
_cell.length_a   1.000
_cell.length_b   1.000
_cell.length_c   1.000
_cell.angle_alpha   90.00
_cell.angle_beta   90.00
_cell.angle_gamma   90.00
#
_symmetry.space_group_name_H-M   'P 1'
#
loop_
_entity.id
_entity.type
_entity.pdbx_description
1 polymer ?
#
loop_
_entity_poly.entity_id
_entity_poly.type
_entity_poly.pdbx_seq_one_letter_code
_entity_poly.pdbx_strand_id
1 'polypeptide(L)'
;MNDHHKHLRLLQFERVKRSTCFMARVVSVCYGAGDGFGSCVHAPAVPPSVFRRGAYIELLWAKWRLIHAALAVARTVLFLDSDVVLLRNPFTAAHMKRRHDIRFQTSLACPARTCAAAPRFEGVQHAGSPPVMRPCQLNGGVLLVSSGELVGRVLALEPVAIGSRNSYTVNHADIDQDMADQIARGGEFSFCPLPPSHFVGHCFNRQVAT
;
A
#
# COMPACT_ATOMS: atom_id res chain seq x y z
N MET A 1 7.30 16.72 -1.44
CA MET A 1 6.06 16.81 -2.23
C MET A 1 6.39 17.69 -3.40
N ASN A 2 6.15 17.24 -4.63
CA ASN A 2 6.44 18.07 -5.80
C ASN A 2 5.41 19.21 -5.89
N ASP A 3 5.78 20.33 -6.51
CA ASP A 3 4.87 21.48 -6.64
C ASP A 3 3.61 21.14 -7.44
N HIS A 4 3.70 20.14 -8.34
CA HIS A 4 2.59 19.66 -9.15
C HIS A 4 1.42 19.11 -8.33
N HIS A 5 1.68 18.33 -7.27
CA HIS A 5 0.60 17.70 -6.49
C HIS A 5 0.25 18.44 -5.21
N LYS A 6 0.99 19.50 -4.87
CA LYS A 6 0.77 20.29 -3.66
C LYS A 6 -0.67 20.80 -3.52
N HIS A 7 -1.28 21.24 -4.62
CA HIS A 7 -2.65 21.76 -4.62
C HIS A 7 -3.71 20.66 -4.42
N LEU A 8 -3.46 19.42 -4.85
CA LEU A 8 -4.38 18.29 -4.67
C LEU A 8 -4.51 17.89 -3.19
N ARG A 9 -3.46 18.13 -2.40
CA ARG A 9 -3.47 17.82 -0.97
C ARG A 9 -4.48 18.65 -0.18
N LEU A 10 -4.70 19.91 -0.59
CA LEU A 10 -5.78 20.74 -0.03
C LEU A 10 -7.15 20.11 -0.29
N LEU A 11 -7.37 19.62 -1.52
CA LEU A 11 -8.62 18.99 -1.91
C LEU A 11 -8.87 17.66 -1.16
N GLN A 12 -7.82 16.91 -0.85
CA GLN A 12 -7.90 15.64 -0.12
C GLN A 12 -8.53 15.80 1.28
N PHE A 13 -8.19 16.88 1.99
CA PHE A 13 -8.65 17.10 3.35
C PHE A 13 -9.81 18.11 3.46
N GLU A 14 -10.22 18.76 2.37
CA GLU A 14 -11.18 19.86 2.40
C GLU A 14 -12.49 19.52 3.12
N ARG A 15 -13.00 18.29 2.92
CA ARG A 15 -14.25 17.82 3.55
C ARG A 15 -14.09 17.41 5.02
N VAL A 16 -12.87 17.11 5.46
CA VAL A 16 -12.60 16.57 6.80
C VAL A 16 -11.76 17.49 7.67
N LYS A 17 -11.27 18.62 7.14
CA LYS A 17 -10.40 19.57 7.86
C LYS A 17 -11.03 20.14 9.14
N ARG A 18 -12.36 20.17 9.23
CA ARG A 18 -13.11 20.62 10.42
C ARG A 18 -13.30 19.52 11.47
N SER A 19 -13.01 18.27 11.14
CA SER A 19 -13.12 17.13 12.05
C SER A 19 -11.91 17.09 12.97
N THR A 20 -11.89 17.91 14.02
CA THR A 20 -10.74 18.08 14.95
C THR A 20 -10.19 16.76 15.46
N CYS A 21 -11.06 15.84 15.88
CA CYS A 21 -10.70 14.50 16.34
C CYS A 21 -9.95 13.70 15.25
N PHE A 22 -10.44 13.72 14.01
CA PHE A 22 -9.79 13.04 12.89
C PHE A 22 -8.46 13.72 12.54
N MET A 23 -8.46 15.04 12.35
CA MET A 23 -7.28 15.80 11.95
C MET A 23 -6.16 15.75 12.98
N ALA A 24 -6.46 15.66 14.28
CA ALA A 24 -5.46 15.47 15.33
C ALA A 24 -4.68 14.14 15.20
N ARG A 25 -5.22 13.17 14.47
CA ARG A 25 -4.60 11.86 14.20
C ARG A 25 -3.95 11.78 12.83
N VAL A 26 -4.13 12.78 11.98
CA VAL A 26 -3.48 12.83 10.66
C VAL A 26 -2.03 13.22 10.88
N VAL A 27 -1.12 12.41 10.34
CA VAL A 27 0.31 12.71 10.31
C VAL A 27 0.73 12.84 8.85
N SER A 28 1.26 14.01 8.50
CA SER A 28 1.76 14.33 7.18
C SER A 28 3.29 14.27 7.19
N VAL A 29 3.87 13.55 6.22
CA VAL A 29 5.32 13.62 5.98
C VAL A 29 5.59 14.86 5.14
N CYS A 30 6.13 15.88 5.79
CA CYS A 30 6.40 17.18 5.21
C CYS A 30 7.83 17.24 4.72
N TYR A 31 8.00 17.30 3.40
CA TYR A 31 9.31 17.43 2.76
C TYR A 31 9.75 18.90 2.75
N GLY A 32 10.02 19.45 3.94
CA GLY A 32 10.44 20.85 4.13
C GLY A 32 9.33 21.90 4.01
N ALA A 33 8.08 21.51 3.78
CA ALA A 33 6.93 22.42 3.74
C ALA A 33 5.74 21.82 4.51
N GLY A 34 5.17 22.60 5.42
CA GLY A 34 3.89 22.28 6.07
C GLY A 34 2.71 22.51 5.12
N ASP A 35 1.63 21.77 5.33
CA ASP A 35 0.40 21.85 4.53
C ASP A 35 -0.82 22.34 5.33
N GLY A 36 -0.66 22.55 6.65
CA GLY A 36 -1.75 22.98 7.54
C GLY A 36 -2.72 21.86 7.93
N PHE A 37 -2.40 20.59 7.64
CA PHE A 37 -3.26 19.44 7.95
C PHE A 37 -2.60 18.47 8.92
N GLY A 38 -3.19 18.37 10.11
CA GLY A 38 -2.71 17.44 11.15
C GLY A 38 -1.32 17.80 11.66
N SER A 39 -0.58 16.77 12.11
CA SER A 39 0.80 16.92 12.58
C SER A 39 1.79 16.71 11.43
N CYS A 40 2.75 17.62 11.31
CA CYS A 40 3.74 17.63 10.24
C CYS A 40 5.06 17.04 10.75
N VAL A 41 5.48 15.90 10.19
CA VAL A 41 6.78 15.29 10.47
C VAL A 41 7.74 15.71 9.36
N HIS A 42 8.77 16.47 9.73
CA HIS A 42 9.78 16.93 8.78
C HIS A 42 10.66 15.78 8.33
N ALA A 43 10.63 15.51 7.03
CA ALA A 43 11.55 14.59 6.36
C ALA A 43 12.54 15.37 5.48
N PRO A 44 13.74 14.81 5.23
CA PRO A 44 14.65 15.37 4.24
C PRO A 44 13.97 15.60 2.90
N ALA A 45 14.32 16.66 2.19
CA ALA A 45 13.78 16.90 0.87
C ALA A 45 14.13 15.70 -0.05
N VAL A 46 13.10 15.05 -0.59
CA VAL A 46 13.31 14.01 -1.60
C VAL A 46 13.38 14.69 -2.96
N PRO A 47 14.46 14.50 -3.74
CA PRO A 47 14.56 15.08 -5.06
C PRO A 47 13.39 14.61 -5.94
N PRO A 48 12.87 15.46 -6.85
CA PRO A 48 11.81 15.06 -7.74
C PRO A 48 12.23 13.81 -8.51
N SER A 49 11.43 12.75 -8.40
CA SER A 49 11.69 11.48 -9.06
C SER A 49 11.68 11.67 -10.57
N VAL A 50 12.82 11.48 -11.22
CA VAL A 50 12.87 11.21 -12.66
C VAL A 50 12.38 9.78 -12.83
N PHE A 51 11.28 9.62 -13.57
CA PHE A 51 10.63 8.34 -13.85
C PHE A 51 11.68 7.25 -14.19
N ARG A 52 11.64 6.13 -13.46
CA ARG A 52 12.55 4.95 -13.62
C ARG A 52 14.05 5.19 -13.39
N ARG A 53 14.46 6.18 -12.59
CA ARG A 53 15.85 6.32 -12.10
C ARG A 53 15.95 6.05 -10.61
N GLY A 54 17.14 6.12 -10.01
CA GLY A 54 17.38 5.79 -8.59
C GLY A 54 16.38 6.41 -7.59
N ALA A 55 15.96 7.65 -7.80
CA ALA A 55 14.94 8.32 -6.97
C ALA A 55 13.55 7.64 -7.00
N TYR A 56 13.23 6.87 -8.04
CA TYR A 56 12.00 6.08 -8.12
C TYR A 56 12.04 4.87 -7.16
N ILE A 57 13.17 4.18 -7.05
CA ILE A 57 13.33 3.08 -6.10
C ILE A 57 13.28 3.62 -4.67
N GLU A 58 13.98 4.71 -4.37
CA GLU A 58 13.90 5.36 -3.05
C GLU A 58 12.45 5.71 -2.67
N LEU A 59 11.65 6.18 -3.64
CA LEU A 59 10.24 6.50 -3.43
C LEU A 59 9.38 5.26 -3.20
N LEU A 60 9.63 4.16 -3.92
CA LEU A 60 8.93 2.90 -3.69
C LEU A 60 9.19 2.38 -2.27
N TRP A 61 10.46 2.36 -1.85
CA TRP A 61 10.84 1.88 -0.53
C TRP A 61 10.45 2.81 0.62
N ALA A 62 10.19 4.09 0.36
CA ALA A 62 9.72 5.02 1.37
C ALA A 62 8.44 4.53 2.08
N LYS A 63 7.57 3.78 1.39
CA LYS A 63 6.35 3.23 2.02
C LYS A 63 6.65 2.34 3.22
N TRP A 64 7.65 1.46 3.12
CA TRP A 64 8.00 0.52 4.18
C TRP A 64 8.62 1.23 5.37
N ARG A 65 9.44 2.26 5.13
CA ARG A 65 9.99 3.10 6.20
C ARG A 65 8.88 3.83 6.96
N LEU A 66 7.89 4.36 6.24
CA LEU A 66 6.72 5.01 6.84
C LEU A 66 5.87 4.03 7.64
N ILE A 67 5.61 2.84 7.10
CA ILE A 67 4.88 1.79 7.81
C ILE A 67 5.64 1.38 9.09
N HIS A 68 6.96 1.19 9.00
CA HIS A 68 7.80 0.82 10.14
C HIS A 68 7.73 1.87 11.26
N ALA A 69 7.92 3.14 10.90
CA ALA A 69 7.84 4.25 11.85
C ALA A 69 6.44 4.37 12.47
N ALA A 70 5.38 4.18 11.67
CA ALA A 70 4.01 4.21 12.17
C ALA A 70 3.70 3.04 13.12
N LEU A 71 4.25 1.84 12.87
CA LEU A 71 4.10 0.68 13.74
C LEU A 71 4.79 0.84 15.11
N ALA A 72 5.74 1.77 15.24
CA ALA A 72 6.34 2.09 16.54
C ALA A 72 5.33 2.70 17.53
N VAL A 73 4.24 3.28 17.02
CA VAL A 73 3.22 3.97 17.84
C VAL A 73 1.79 3.44 17.61
N ALA A 74 1.58 2.61 16.58
CA ALA A 74 0.30 2.04 16.23
C ALA A 74 0.34 0.50 16.21
N ARG A 75 -0.77 -0.14 16.61
CA ARG A 75 -0.91 -1.60 16.54
C ARG A 75 -1.04 -2.14 15.11
N THR A 76 -1.58 -1.31 14.23
CA THR A 76 -1.89 -1.63 12.84
C THR A 76 -1.79 -0.35 12.03
N VAL A 77 -1.25 -0.44 10.81
CA VAL A 77 -1.07 0.69 9.88
C VAL A 77 -1.78 0.36 8.59
N LEU A 78 -2.66 1.26 8.13
CA LEU A 78 -3.22 1.23 6.78
C LEU A 78 -2.43 2.21 5.91
N PHE A 79 -1.68 1.67 4.95
CA PHE A 79 -0.97 2.42 3.94
C PHE A 79 -1.79 2.41 2.63
N LEU A 80 -1.81 3.57 1.96
CA LEU A 80 -2.50 3.80 0.70
C LEU A 80 -1.58 4.60 -0.21
N ASP A 81 -1.40 4.13 -1.45
CA ASP A 81 -0.80 4.95 -2.50
C ASP A 81 -1.70 6.16 -2.79
N SER A 82 -1.08 7.22 -3.33
CA SER A 82 -1.77 8.50 -3.54
C SER A 82 -2.88 8.46 -4.60
N ASP A 83 -2.88 7.44 -5.45
CA ASP A 83 -3.88 7.20 -6.49
C ASP A 83 -5.00 6.25 -6.03
N VAL A 84 -4.98 5.81 -4.77
CA VAL A 84 -6.05 4.98 -4.19
C VAL A 84 -7.20 5.86 -3.70
N VAL A 85 -8.41 5.52 -4.15
CA VAL A 85 -9.65 6.14 -3.68
C VAL A 85 -10.41 5.19 -2.76
N LEU A 86 -10.68 5.63 -1.53
CA LEU A 86 -11.53 4.91 -0.60
C LEU A 86 -12.98 5.37 -0.73
N LEU A 87 -13.88 4.44 -1.09
CA LEU A 87 -15.32 4.73 -1.19
C LEU A 87 -16.08 4.42 0.11
N ARG A 88 -15.44 3.73 1.06
CA ARG A 88 -16.02 3.33 2.35
C ARG A 88 -14.98 3.42 3.44
N ASN A 89 -15.43 3.54 4.70
CA ASN A 89 -14.53 3.46 5.84
C ASN A 89 -13.89 2.05 5.90
N PRO A 90 -12.56 1.93 5.78
CA PRO A 90 -11.90 0.63 5.78
C PRO A 90 -11.97 -0.06 7.16
N PHE A 91 -12.07 0.71 8.25
CA PHE A 91 -11.98 0.20 9.61
C PHE A 91 -13.31 -0.35 10.17
N THR A 92 -14.43 -0.15 9.47
CA THR A 92 -15.75 -0.66 9.92
C THR A 92 -15.96 -2.13 9.59
N ALA A 93 -15.10 -2.73 8.76
CA ALA A 93 -15.22 -4.14 8.39
C ALA A 93 -14.93 -5.04 9.60
N ALA A 94 -15.91 -5.83 10.04
CA ALA A 94 -15.75 -6.82 11.12
C ALA A 94 -14.57 -7.78 10.89
N HIS A 95 -14.16 -7.98 9.63
CA HIS A 95 -13.01 -8.80 9.24
C HIS A 95 -11.65 -8.19 9.60
N MET A 96 -11.55 -6.87 9.84
CA MET A 96 -10.33 -6.25 10.37
C MET A 96 -10.00 -6.75 11.78
N LYS A 97 -10.94 -7.38 12.49
CA LYS A 97 -10.72 -8.00 13.81
C LYS A 97 -9.82 -9.25 13.74
N ARG A 98 -9.73 -9.93 12.58
CA ARG A 98 -8.82 -11.07 12.41
C ARG A 98 -7.44 -10.53 12.09
N ARG A 99 -6.52 -10.67 13.05
CA ARG A 99 -5.14 -10.20 12.95
C ARG A 99 -4.39 -11.07 11.94
N HIS A 100 -3.90 -10.42 10.88
CA HIS A 100 -2.85 -10.96 10.01
C HIS A 100 -1.67 -10.01 10.09
N ASP A 101 -0.46 -10.51 9.86
CA ASP A 101 0.75 -9.71 9.85
C ASP A 101 0.72 -8.67 8.73
N ILE A 102 0.15 -9.07 7.57
CA ILE A 102 -0.11 -8.18 6.45
C ILE A 102 -1.42 -8.53 5.74
N ARG A 103 -2.16 -7.50 5.34
CA ARG A 103 -3.21 -7.63 4.33
C ARG A 103 -2.98 -6.68 3.17
N PHE A 104 -3.45 -7.07 1.99
CA PHE A 104 -3.19 -6.35 0.76
C PHE A 104 -4.40 -6.38 -0.18
N GLN A 105 -4.54 -5.38 -1.03
CA GLN A 105 -5.51 -5.45 -2.12
C GLN A 105 -5.08 -6.50 -3.14
N THR A 106 -6.01 -7.31 -3.65
CA THR A 106 -5.74 -8.24 -4.76
C THR A 106 -6.66 -7.89 -5.93
N SER A 107 -6.14 -7.92 -7.16
CA SER A 107 -6.93 -7.77 -8.38
C SER A 107 -7.58 -9.08 -8.83
N LEU A 108 -7.08 -10.22 -8.37
CA LEU A 108 -7.52 -11.56 -8.76
C LEU A 108 -7.99 -12.38 -7.55
N ALA A 109 -8.87 -13.38 -7.79
CA ALA A 109 -9.25 -14.33 -6.75
C ALA A 109 -8.01 -15.03 -6.19
N CYS A 110 -8.00 -15.07 -4.87
CA CYS A 110 -7.02 -15.80 -4.10
C CYS A 110 -7.56 -17.19 -3.75
N PRO A 111 -6.73 -18.25 -3.80
CA PRO A 111 -7.15 -19.56 -3.29
C PRO A 111 -7.54 -19.43 -1.81
N ALA A 112 -8.73 -19.92 -1.45
CA ALA A 112 -9.29 -19.81 -0.09
C ALA A 112 -8.44 -20.47 1.02
N ARG A 113 -7.38 -21.22 0.67
CA ARG A 113 -6.54 -21.94 1.65
C ARG A 113 -5.69 -21.02 2.53
N THR A 114 -5.35 -19.80 2.08
CA THR A 114 -4.58 -18.85 2.91
C THR A 114 -5.48 -17.99 3.80
N CYS A 115 -6.76 -17.84 3.45
CA CYS A 115 -7.72 -17.05 4.20
C CYS A 115 -9.12 -17.61 4.07
N ALA A 116 -9.77 -17.89 5.21
CA ALA A 116 -11.11 -18.47 5.30
C ALA A 116 -12.27 -17.68 4.65
N ALA A 117 -11.99 -16.65 3.84
CA ALA A 117 -12.99 -15.87 3.11
C ALA A 117 -12.36 -15.13 1.89
N ALA A 118 -11.49 -15.77 1.13
CA ALA A 118 -11.06 -15.18 -0.14
C ALA A 118 -12.26 -15.08 -1.10
N PRO A 119 -12.47 -13.94 -1.77
CA PRO A 119 -13.58 -13.81 -2.71
C PRO A 119 -13.44 -14.79 -3.87
N ARG A 120 -14.57 -15.39 -4.25
CA ARG A 120 -14.70 -16.17 -5.47
C ARG A 120 -14.77 -15.16 -6.63
N PHE A 121 -13.80 -15.22 -7.53
CA PHE A 121 -13.78 -14.36 -8.71
C PHE A 121 -14.69 -14.95 -9.77
N GLU A 122 -15.74 -14.22 -10.10
CA GLU A 122 -16.47 -14.39 -11.36
C GLU A 122 -15.79 -13.48 -12.39
N GLY A 123 -14.61 -13.91 -12.84
CA GLY A 123 -13.99 -13.26 -13.98
C GLY A 123 -14.85 -13.40 -15.21
N VAL A 124 -14.65 -12.51 -16.19
CA VAL A 124 -14.99 -12.77 -17.59
C VAL A 124 -14.17 -14.00 -17.99
N GLN A 125 -14.74 -15.19 -17.82
CA GLN A 125 -14.16 -16.40 -18.36
C GLN A 125 -14.19 -16.23 -19.88
N HIS A 126 -13.02 -16.13 -20.50
CA HIS A 126 -12.95 -16.43 -21.93
C HIS A 126 -13.36 -17.89 -22.07
N ALA A 127 -14.49 -18.11 -22.75
CA ALA A 127 -15.04 -19.43 -23.00
C ALA A 127 -13.93 -20.34 -23.55
N GLY A 128 -13.58 -21.39 -22.79
CA GLY A 128 -12.60 -22.40 -23.19
C GLY A 128 -11.23 -22.37 -22.51
N SER A 129 -10.93 -21.39 -21.65
CA SER A 129 -9.67 -21.41 -20.87
C SER A 129 -9.91 -21.87 -19.42
N PRO A 130 -9.17 -22.88 -18.91
CA PRO A 130 -9.26 -23.23 -17.49
C PRO A 130 -8.85 -22.02 -16.63
N PRO A 131 -9.45 -21.84 -15.44
CA PRO A 131 -9.08 -20.73 -14.56
C PRO A 131 -7.62 -20.87 -14.16
N VAL A 132 -6.77 -19.97 -14.67
CA VAL A 132 -5.38 -19.88 -14.24
C VAL A 132 -5.36 -19.35 -12.81
N MET A 133 -5.30 -20.26 -11.83
CA MET A 133 -5.09 -19.88 -10.44
C MET A 133 -3.67 -19.33 -10.28
N ARG A 134 -3.54 -18.00 -10.32
CA ARG A 134 -2.28 -17.34 -9.98
C ARG A 134 -2.14 -17.27 -8.44
N PRO A 135 -0.93 -17.44 -7.90
CA PRO A 135 -0.67 -17.21 -6.49
C PRO A 135 -1.02 -15.76 -6.12
N CYS A 136 -1.53 -15.57 -4.90
CA CYS A 136 -1.97 -14.28 -4.35
C CYS A 136 -0.83 -13.26 -4.22
N GLN A 137 -0.49 -12.53 -5.27
CA GLN A 137 0.57 -11.54 -5.18
C GLN A 137 0.12 -10.35 -4.34
N LEU A 138 0.96 -9.97 -3.38
CA LEU A 138 0.83 -8.75 -2.61
C LEU A 138 0.79 -7.54 -3.56
N ASN A 139 -0.19 -6.64 -3.41
CA ASN A 139 -0.22 -5.34 -4.09
C ASN A 139 0.18 -4.25 -3.09
N GLY A 140 1.25 -3.53 -3.37
CA GLY A 140 1.84 -2.51 -2.50
C GLY A 140 1.05 -1.20 -2.42
N GLY A 141 -0.02 -1.05 -3.21
CA GLY A 141 -0.82 0.17 -3.24
C GLY A 141 -1.81 0.31 -2.08
N VAL A 142 -2.25 -0.80 -1.50
CA VAL A 142 -3.11 -0.80 -0.30
C VAL A 142 -2.66 -1.90 0.63
N LEU A 143 -2.06 -1.52 1.76
CA LEU A 143 -1.51 -2.45 2.74
C LEU A 143 -2.09 -2.17 4.12
N LEU A 144 -2.56 -3.22 4.81
CA LEU A 144 -2.88 -3.17 6.23
C LEU A 144 -1.86 -4.04 6.97
N VAL A 145 -0.93 -3.43 7.68
CA VAL A 145 0.21 -4.12 8.30
C VAL A 145 0.10 -4.07 9.81
N SER A 146 0.36 -5.20 10.48
CA SER A 146 0.34 -5.29 11.95
C SER A 146 1.62 -5.90 12.54
N SER A 147 2.57 -6.34 11.71
CA SER A 147 3.83 -6.93 12.15
C SER A 147 5.01 -6.00 11.85
N GLY A 148 5.61 -5.45 12.91
CA GLY A 148 6.86 -4.70 12.79
C GLY A 148 8.04 -5.57 12.34
N GLU A 149 8.05 -6.85 12.72
CA GLU A 149 9.07 -7.82 12.33
C GLU A 149 9.06 -8.06 10.81
N LEU A 150 7.88 -8.29 10.22
CA LEU A 150 7.73 -8.43 8.77
C LEU A 150 8.34 -7.23 8.05
N VAL A 151 7.97 -6.02 8.50
CA VAL A 151 8.45 -4.77 7.88
C VAL A 151 9.95 -4.58 8.06
N GLY A 152 10.49 -4.92 9.24
CA GLY A 152 11.92 -4.87 9.50
C GLY A 152 12.71 -5.79 8.57
N ARG A 153 12.19 -7.01 8.29
CA ARG A 153 12.79 -7.93 7.31
C ARG A 153 12.71 -7.41 5.90
N VAL A 154 11.59 -6.80 5.50
CA VAL A 154 11.46 -6.15 4.19
C VAL A 154 12.53 -5.06 4.06
N LEU A 155 12.62 -4.15 5.04
CA LEU A 155 13.61 -3.06 5.04
C LEU A 155 15.06 -3.54 5.09
N ALA A 156 15.34 -4.70 5.68
CA ALA A 156 16.69 -5.28 5.66
C ALA A 156 17.16 -5.68 4.24
N LEU A 157 16.21 -5.85 3.30
CA LEU A 157 16.48 -6.12 1.89
C LEU A 157 16.45 -4.84 1.03
N GLU A 158 16.25 -3.67 1.64
CA GLU A 158 16.30 -2.41 0.91
C GLU A 158 17.66 -2.25 0.22
N PRO A 159 17.69 -2.02 -1.11
CA PRO A 159 18.93 -1.77 -1.81
C PRO A 159 19.63 -0.57 -1.17
N VAL A 160 20.79 -0.80 -0.55
CA VAL A 160 21.63 0.29 -0.08
C VAL A 160 21.99 1.13 -1.29
N ALA A 161 21.75 2.44 -1.22
CA ALA A 161 22.21 3.38 -2.22
C ALA A 161 23.75 3.34 -2.26
N ILE A 162 24.31 2.41 -3.05
CA ILE A 162 25.74 2.37 -3.32
C ILE A 162 26.04 3.69 -4.01
N GLY A 163 26.77 4.57 -3.31
CA GLY A 163 27.04 5.95 -3.69
C GLY A 163 27.86 6.15 -4.97
N SER A 164 27.75 5.29 -6.00
CA SER A 164 28.51 5.45 -7.24
C SER A 164 27.81 4.87 -8.47
N ARG A 165 27.37 5.79 -9.33
CA ARG A 165 27.50 5.80 -10.81
C ARG A 165 26.82 4.74 -11.69
N ASN A 166 26.33 3.61 -11.22
CA ASN A 166 25.69 2.63 -12.12
C ASN A 166 24.18 2.53 -11.91
N SER A 167 23.46 3.55 -12.43
CA SER A 167 22.00 3.58 -12.54
C SER A 167 21.40 2.42 -13.36
N TYR A 168 22.21 1.58 -13.99
CA TYR A 168 21.77 0.51 -14.90
C TYR A 168 21.41 -0.82 -14.20
N THR A 169 22.00 -1.14 -13.05
CA THR A 169 21.72 -2.39 -12.32
C THR A 169 20.42 -2.34 -11.52
N VAL A 170 19.89 -1.13 -11.27
CA VAL A 170 18.65 -0.90 -10.53
C VAL A 170 17.40 -1.31 -11.31
N ASN A 171 17.47 -1.38 -12.65
CA ASN A 171 16.34 -1.77 -13.50
C ASN A 171 15.92 -3.25 -13.36
N HIS A 172 16.73 -4.07 -12.69
CA HIS A 172 16.45 -5.50 -12.44
C HIS A 172 16.41 -5.83 -10.94
N ALA A 173 16.52 -4.82 -10.06
CA ALA A 173 16.31 -5.05 -8.65
C ALA A 173 14.83 -5.34 -8.45
N ASP A 174 14.53 -6.40 -7.70
CA ASP A 174 13.16 -6.69 -7.28
C ASP A 174 12.58 -5.46 -6.60
N ILE A 175 11.36 -5.10 -7.00
CA ILE A 175 10.67 -3.97 -6.39
C ILE A 175 10.29 -4.33 -4.95
N ASP A 176 10.06 -3.30 -4.14
CA ASP A 176 9.71 -3.42 -2.72
C ASP A 176 8.56 -4.41 -2.46
N GLN A 177 7.59 -4.45 -3.37
CA GLN A 177 6.44 -5.36 -3.35
C GLN A 177 6.84 -6.83 -3.49
N ASP A 178 7.78 -7.15 -4.37
CA ASP A 178 8.20 -8.54 -4.64
C ASP A 178 8.95 -9.11 -3.43
N MET A 179 9.80 -8.28 -2.81
CA MET A 179 10.49 -8.60 -1.56
C MET A 179 9.51 -8.86 -0.42
N ALA A 180 8.50 -8.01 -0.28
CA ALA A 180 7.46 -8.20 0.71
C ALA A 180 6.60 -9.45 0.46
N ASP A 181 6.27 -9.75 -0.80
CA ASP A 181 5.54 -10.97 -1.19
C ASP A 181 6.36 -12.22 -0.85
N GLN A 182 7.66 -12.21 -1.16
CA GLN A 182 8.57 -13.32 -0.84
C GLN A 182 8.65 -13.58 0.66
N ILE A 183 8.86 -12.55 1.47
CA ILE A 183 8.92 -12.67 2.94
C ILE A 183 7.58 -13.16 3.50
N ALA A 184 6.46 -12.57 3.06
CA ALA A 184 5.13 -12.96 3.53
C ALA A 184 4.82 -14.44 3.22
N ARG A 185 5.31 -14.96 2.09
CA ARG A 185 5.12 -16.36 1.67
C ARG A 185 6.07 -17.36 2.32
N GLY A 186 7.10 -16.90 3.02
CA GLY A 186 8.08 -17.77 3.69
C GLY A 186 7.47 -18.68 4.77
N GLY A 187 6.19 -18.53 5.10
CA GLY A 187 5.45 -19.37 6.05
C GLY A 187 5.51 -18.87 7.49
N GLU A 188 6.37 -17.90 7.78
CA GLU A 188 6.53 -17.29 9.11
C GLU A 188 5.48 -16.21 9.40
N PHE A 189 4.90 -15.62 8.35
CA PHE A 189 3.93 -14.54 8.48
C PHE A 189 2.57 -14.93 7.91
N SER A 190 1.54 -14.52 8.62
CA SER A 190 0.17 -14.61 8.17
C SER A 190 -0.13 -13.45 7.20
N PHE A 191 -0.50 -13.77 5.96
CA PHE A 191 -0.83 -12.77 4.95
C PHE A 191 -2.18 -13.08 4.31
N CYS A 192 -2.94 -12.02 4.00
CA CYS A 192 -4.29 -12.19 3.52
C CYS A 192 -4.78 -11.06 2.61
N PRO A 193 -5.57 -11.34 1.56
CA PRO A 193 -6.27 -10.28 0.86
C PRO A 193 -7.15 -9.44 1.79
N LEU A 194 -7.27 -8.16 1.47
CA LEU A 194 -8.28 -7.28 2.02
C LEU A 194 -9.66 -7.72 1.52
N PRO A 195 -10.72 -7.61 2.34
CA PRO A 195 -12.07 -7.90 1.89
C PRO A 195 -12.47 -6.99 0.72
N PRO A 196 -12.96 -7.54 -0.41
CA PRO A 196 -13.25 -6.75 -1.60
C PRO A 196 -14.42 -5.78 -1.42
N SER A 197 -15.32 -6.02 -0.46
CA SER A 197 -16.49 -5.18 -0.17
C SER A 197 -16.16 -3.80 0.39
N HIS A 198 -14.90 -3.57 0.81
CA HIS A 198 -14.45 -2.34 1.47
C HIS A 198 -13.33 -1.61 0.72
N PHE A 199 -12.56 -2.32 -0.12
CA PHE A 199 -11.42 -1.79 -0.85
C PHE A 199 -11.65 -2.05 -2.34
N VAL A 200 -12.10 -1.02 -3.04
CA VAL A 200 -12.51 -1.15 -4.44
C VAL A 200 -11.27 -1.15 -5.33
N GLY A 201 -10.99 -2.31 -5.93
CA GLY A 201 -10.12 -2.44 -7.11
C GLY A 201 -10.90 -2.86 -8.36
N HIS A 202 -12.22 -2.97 -8.26
CA HIS A 202 -13.04 -3.27 -9.41
C HIS A 202 -13.36 -1.97 -10.14
N CYS A 203 -12.74 -1.79 -11.31
CA CYS A 203 -13.29 -0.90 -12.34
C CYS A 203 -14.79 -1.17 -12.41
N PHE A 204 -15.60 -0.11 -12.35
CA PHE A 204 -17.05 -0.15 -12.46
C PHE A 204 -17.46 -1.10 -13.60
N ASN A 205 -17.82 -2.34 -13.29
CA ASN A 205 -18.57 -3.14 -14.23
C ASN A 205 -19.93 -2.46 -14.26
N ARG A 206 -20.18 -1.70 -15.33
CA ARG A 206 -21.53 -1.31 -15.72
C ARG A 206 -22.32 -2.60 -15.75
N GLN A 207 -23.12 -2.87 -14.74
CA GLN A 207 -24.29 -3.71 -14.94
C GLN A 207 -25.10 -2.94 -15.98
N VAL A 208 -24.98 -3.33 -17.24
CA VAL A 208 -25.96 -2.96 -18.25
C VAL A 208 -27.23 -3.64 -17.76
N ALA A 209 -28.12 -2.86 -17.15
CA ALA A 209 -29.46 -3.32 -16.84
C ALA A 209 -30.10 -3.73 -18.17
N THR A 210 -30.34 -5.03 -18.34
CA THR A 210 -31.27 -5.59 -19.32
C THR A 210 -32.66 -5.51 -18.76
#